data_AF-A0AAD8C772-F1
#
_entry.id   AF-A0AAD8C772-F1
#
_cell.length_a   1.000
_cell.length_b   1.000
_cell.length_c   1.000
_cell.angle_alpha   90.00
_cell.angle_beta   90.00
_cell.angle_gamma   90.00
#
_symmetry.space_group_name_H-M   'P 1'
#
loop_
_entity.id
_entity.type
_entity.pdbx_description
1 polymer ?
#
loop_
_entity_poly.entity_id
_entity_poly.type
_entity_poly.pdbx_seq_one_letter_code
_entity_poly.pdbx_strand_id
1 'polypeptide(L)'
;MLFQIITGMKMSSNVDTRAANKCPVFGHSCELVTNVLPTYMDMMKYYSHIRQKLSSDQAKEPTVSEIAEIVATDIEAVWHKASIPVVSHTRILKMIRNSHDELRKLMKPFKGRKADNKYLLKLQEYADKSRQKLFDIAICKCVPGNCGCAKQNKVLPQEQHFLQDQRTLRIMFIGSVDRVSSAKLKKHYDCKLKEDSRAKKALKLDLIDQCPGVKDLNNDDSSDAEIGLDEDLSQTEAESNTMITDTETPTSSKPSSSQMRRKLPVSKNM
;
A
#
# COMPACT_ATOMS: atom_id res chain seq x y z
N MET A 1 -45.38 20.69 47.55
CA MET A 1 -44.09 21.33 47.17
C MET A 1 -43.19 20.20 46.68
N LEU A 2 -43.29 19.72 45.44
CA LEU A 2 -42.83 20.29 44.16
C LEU A 2 -41.32 20.64 44.11
N PHE A 3 -40.62 19.92 43.22
CA PHE A 3 -39.32 20.17 42.57
C PHE A 3 -38.04 20.07 43.45
N GLN A 4 -36.91 19.52 43.01
CA GLN A 4 -36.40 19.27 41.65
C GLN A 4 -35.20 18.28 41.69
N ILE A 5 -35.10 17.47 40.64
CA ILE A 5 -33.94 16.66 40.26
C ILE A 5 -32.89 17.57 39.61
N ILE A 6 -31.60 17.47 40.00
CA ILE A 6 -30.48 17.90 39.15
C ILE A 6 -29.38 16.83 39.15
N THR A 7 -29.36 16.13 38.02
CA THR A 7 -28.25 15.54 37.26
C THR A 7 -26.81 15.89 37.69
N GLY A 8 -26.05 14.86 38.09
CA GLY A 8 -24.59 14.87 38.07
C GLY A 8 -24.06 14.20 36.81
N MET A 9 -23.93 14.96 35.71
CA MET A 9 -23.18 14.54 34.52
C MET A 9 -21.69 14.52 34.89
N LYS A 10 -21.11 13.32 35.04
CA LYS A 10 -19.66 13.15 35.21
C LYS A 10 -19.01 13.30 33.83
N MET A 11 -18.66 14.54 33.48
CA MET A 11 -17.74 14.84 32.39
C MET A 11 -16.35 14.32 32.79
N SER A 12 -16.00 13.12 32.37
CA SER A 12 -14.61 12.66 32.36
C SER A 12 -14.10 12.74 30.93
N SER A 13 -13.89 13.96 30.46
CA SER A 13 -13.10 14.21 29.26
C SER A 13 -11.64 13.94 29.59
N ASN A 14 -11.21 12.67 29.46
CA ASN A 14 -9.80 12.37 29.37
C ASN A 14 -9.35 12.71 27.95
N VAL A 15 -9.12 14.00 27.70
CA VAL A 15 -8.42 14.45 26.50
C VAL A 15 -6.96 14.11 26.75
N ASP A 16 -6.58 12.86 26.46
CA ASP A 16 -5.18 12.47 26.44
C ASP A 16 -4.46 13.34 25.40
N THR A 17 -3.54 14.13 25.94
CA THR A 17 -2.85 15.23 25.28
C THR A 17 -2.29 14.86 23.90
N ARG A 18 -2.58 15.70 22.89
CA ARG A 18 -2.03 15.66 21.52
C ARG A 18 -0.48 15.64 21.44
N ALA A 19 0.21 15.81 22.57
CA ALA A 19 1.66 15.78 22.70
C ALA A 19 2.26 14.36 22.63
N ALA A 20 1.50 13.31 22.96
CA ALA A 20 2.01 11.94 23.03
C ALA A 20 2.37 11.32 21.65
N ASN A 21 1.88 11.93 20.56
CA ASN A 21 1.96 11.34 19.22
C ASN A 21 3.09 11.93 18.35
N LYS A 22 3.96 12.76 18.93
CA LYS A 22 5.05 13.42 18.20
C LYS A 22 6.40 12.80 18.54
N CYS A 23 7.01 12.12 17.57
CA CYS A 23 8.41 11.74 17.63
C CYS A 23 9.28 13.01 17.60
N PRO A 24 10.25 13.19 18.52
CA PRO A 24 11.15 14.34 18.49
C PRO A 24 11.99 14.43 17.21
N VAL A 25 12.23 13.30 16.53
CA VAL A 25 13.04 13.22 15.31
C VAL A 25 12.19 13.44 14.05
N PHE A 26 11.05 12.74 13.96
CA PHE A 26 10.25 12.71 12.73
C PHE A 26 8.98 13.54 12.79
N GLY A 27 8.59 14.03 13.96
CA GLY A 27 7.32 14.73 14.16
C GLY A 27 6.15 13.77 14.28
N HIS A 28 5.01 14.13 13.67
CA HIS A 28 3.77 13.35 13.76
C HIS A 28 3.86 12.05 12.95
N SER A 29 3.24 11.01 13.48
CA SER A 29 2.90 9.80 12.74
C SER A 29 1.98 10.14 11.56
N CYS A 30 2.09 9.36 10.48
CA CYS A 30 1.34 9.61 9.24
C CYS A 30 1.07 8.28 8.55
N GLU A 31 -0.04 8.21 7.82
CA GLU A 31 -0.33 7.10 6.91
C GLU A 31 0.69 7.00 5.77
N LEU A 32 0.84 5.80 5.22
CA LEU A 32 1.76 5.53 4.13
C LEU A 32 1.22 6.11 2.82
N VAL A 33 2.00 7.02 2.24
CA VAL A 33 1.72 7.59 0.93
C VAL A 33 1.98 6.54 -0.15
N THR A 34 0.97 6.21 -0.96
CA THR A 34 1.03 5.08 -1.93
C THR A 34 1.34 5.50 -3.37
N ASN A 35 1.54 6.79 -3.63
CA ASN A 35 1.89 7.31 -4.95
C ASN A 35 3.38 7.65 -5.11
N VAL A 36 4.22 7.46 -4.10
CA VAL A 36 5.68 7.61 -4.19
C VAL A 36 6.37 6.48 -3.41
N LEU A 37 7.61 6.13 -3.76
CA LEU A 37 8.33 5.10 -3.02
C LEU A 37 8.82 5.67 -1.68
N PRO A 38 8.62 5.00 -0.53
CA PRO A 38 8.85 5.57 0.79
C PRO A 38 10.34 5.77 1.13
N THR A 39 10.64 6.80 1.93
CA THR A 39 11.95 6.98 2.60
C THR A 39 12.00 6.27 3.94
N TYR A 40 13.18 6.25 4.55
CA TYR A 40 13.33 5.83 5.95
C TYR A 40 12.46 6.69 6.89
N MET A 41 12.35 8.00 6.66
CA MET A 41 11.46 8.86 7.45
C MET A 41 9.99 8.47 7.28
N ASP A 42 9.54 8.25 6.04
CA ASP A 42 8.14 7.88 5.75
C ASP A 42 7.80 6.53 6.41
N MET A 43 8.70 5.55 6.27
CA MET A 43 8.56 4.23 6.90
C MET A 43 8.48 4.34 8.43
N MET A 44 9.34 5.13 9.08
CA MET A 44 9.33 5.26 10.55
C MET A 44 8.12 6.04 11.08
N LYS A 45 7.63 7.02 10.32
CA LYS A 45 6.36 7.71 10.63
C LYS A 45 5.18 6.76 10.54
N TYR A 46 5.15 5.92 9.50
CA TYR A 46 4.11 4.92 9.31
C TYR A 46 4.16 3.83 10.38
N TYR A 47 5.36 3.35 10.74
CA TYR A 47 5.55 2.44 11.88
C TYR A 47 4.93 3.01 13.17
N SER A 48 5.16 4.30 13.43
CA SER A 48 4.60 4.97 14.61
C SER A 48 3.06 5.09 14.52
N HIS A 49 2.52 5.32 13.32
CA HIS A 49 1.08 5.33 13.07
C HIS A 49 0.44 3.96 13.36
N ILE A 50 1.02 2.88 12.83
CA ILE A 50 0.53 1.51 13.07
C ILE A 50 0.62 1.15 14.56
N ARG A 51 1.70 1.49 15.24
CA ARG A 51 1.81 1.28 16.69
C ARG A 51 0.67 1.97 17.45
N GLN A 52 0.35 3.21 17.11
CA GLN A 52 -0.74 3.96 17.75
C GLN A 52 -2.10 3.35 17.47
N LYS A 53 -2.36 2.96 16.21
CA LYS A 53 -3.59 2.29 15.79
C LYS A 53 -3.82 1.00 16.58
N LEU A 54 -2.82 0.11 16.59
CA LEU A 54 -2.90 -1.15 17.34
C LEU A 54 -3.03 -0.96 18.85
N SER A 55 -2.38 0.06 19.42
CA SER A 55 -2.50 0.37 20.86
C SER A 55 -3.85 0.97 21.22
N SER A 56 -4.58 1.52 20.26
CA SER A 56 -5.95 2.04 20.46
C SER A 56 -6.97 0.91 20.37
N ASP A 57 -6.73 -0.05 19.47
CA ASP A 57 -7.62 -1.20 19.24
C ASP A 57 -7.43 -2.32 20.27
N GLN A 58 -6.29 -2.38 20.96
CA GLN A 58 -5.94 -3.43 21.92
C GLN A 58 -5.50 -2.86 23.27
N ALA A 59 -5.87 -3.52 24.37
CA ALA A 59 -5.42 -3.16 25.72
C ALA A 59 -3.92 -3.45 25.96
N LYS A 60 -3.27 -4.22 25.07
CA LYS A 60 -1.87 -4.62 25.19
C LYS A 60 -1.00 -3.87 24.20
N GLU A 61 0.20 -3.47 24.63
CA GLU A 61 1.17 -2.84 23.74
C GLU A 61 1.61 -3.81 22.63
N PRO A 62 1.50 -3.42 21.34
CA PRO A 62 1.87 -4.27 20.22
C PRO A 62 3.39 -4.51 20.19
N THR A 63 3.77 -5.73 19.83
CA THR A 63 5.18 -6.09 19.71
C THR A 63 5.83 -5.45 18.47
N VAL A 64 7.15 -5.27 18.52
CA VAL A 64 7.92 -4.77 17.37
C VAL A 64 7.75 -5.65 16.14
N SER A 65 7.62 -6.96 16.34
CA SER A 65 7.43 -7.92 15.25
C SER A 65 6.08 -7.76 14.57
N GLU A 66 5.00 -7.62 15.32
CA GLU A 66 3.64 -7.41 14.77
C GLU A 66 3.55 -6.11 13.98
N ILE A 67 4.10 -5.01 14.50
CA ILE A 67 4.12 -3.73 13.79
C ILE A 67 4.96 -3.84 12.52
N ALA A 68 6.15 -4.44 12.62
CA ALA A 68 7.05 -4.59 11.48
C ALA A 68 6.44 -5.43 10.35
N GLU A 69 5.64 -6.44 10.68
CA GLU A 69 4.93 -7.28 9.70
C GLU A 69 3.97 -6.44 8.85
N ILE A 70 3.07 -5.70 9.51
CA ILE A 70 2.10 -4.82 8.82
C ILE A 70 2.81 -3.79 7.96
N VAL A 71 3.83 -3.12 8.52
CA VAL A 71 4.60 -2.10 7.80
C VAL A 71 5.32 -2.68 6.60
N ALA A 72 5.90 -3.88 6.72
CA ALA A 72 6.59 -4.55 5.62
C ALA A 72 5.61 -4.89 4.49
N THR A 73 4.46 -5.48 4.80
CA THR A 73 3.42 -5.81 3.83
C THR A 73 2.94 -4.58 3.06
N ASP A 74 2.66 -3.47 3.75
CA ASP A 74 2.17 -2.26 3.11
C ASP A 74 3.24 -1.58 2.26
N ILE A 75 4.51 -1.60 2.71
CA ILE A 75 5.62 -1.08 1.90
C ILE A 75 5.81 -1.94 0.65
N GLU A 76 5.80 -3.27 0.77
CA GLU A 76 5.86 -4.16 -0.39
C GLU A 76 4.76 -3.86 -1.39
N ALA A 77 3.52 -3.66 -0.92
CA ALA A 77 2.41 -3.28 -1.78
C ALA A 77 2.68 -1.99 -2.57
N VAL A 78 3.31 -0.97 -1.98
CA VAL A 78 3.70 0.27 -2.70
C VAL A 78 4.76 0.00 -3.77
N TRP A 79 5.75 -0.86 -3.49
CA TRP A 79 6.80 -1.19 -4.45
C TRP A 79 6.30 -2.11 -5.58
N HIS A 80 5.42 -3.06 -5.27
CA HIS A 80 4.72 -3.88 -6.25
C HIS A 80 3.77 -3.05 -7.11
N LYS A 81 3.08 -2.08 -6.50
CA LYS A 81 2.33 -1.07 -7.23
C LYS A 81 3.23 -0.27 -8.15
N ALA A 82 4.52 -0.12 -7.90
CA ALA A 82 5.44 0.50 -8.87
C ALA A 82 6.00 -0.47 -9.93
N SER A 83 5.59 -1.74 -9.95
CA SER A 83 6.12 -2.80 -10.82
C SER A 83 7.63 -3.03 -10.66
N ILE A 84 8.17 -2.83 -9.45
CA ILE A 84 9.59 -3.00 -9.14
C ILE A 84 9.80 -4.29 -8.34
N PRO A 85 10.68 -5.21 -8.78
CA PRO A 85 11.04 -6.40 -8.00
C PRO A 85 11.72 -6.04 -6.68
N VAL A 86 11.24 -6.61 -5.57
CA VAL A 86 11.71 -6.33 -4.20
C VAL A 86 12.47 -7.49 -3.57
N VAL A 87 13.38 -7.20 -2.65
CA VAL A 87 14.08 -8.21 -1.84
C VAL A 87 13.08 -9.02 -1.00
N SER A 88 13.53 -10.14 -0.42
CA SER A 88 12.65 -11.00 0.38
C SER A 88 12.00 -10.28 1.56
N HIS A 89 10.78 -10.69 1.92
CA HIS A 89 10.03 -10.17 3.06
C HIS A 89 10.87 -10.16 4.36
N THR A 90 11.56 -11.26 4.66
CA THR A 90 12.46 -11.37 5.81
C THR A 90 13.57 -10.31 5.82
N ARG A 91 14.09 -9.94 4.65
CA ARG A 91 15.10 -8.87 4.53
C ARG A 91 14.48 -7.52 4.86
N ILE A 92 13.26 -7.26 4.42
CA ILE A 92 12.52 -6.01 4.66
C ILE A 92 12.23 -5.87 6.15
N LEU A 93 11.73 -6.93 6.80
CA LEU A 93 11.56 -6.98 8.26
C LEU A 93 12.85 -6.64 9.01
N LYS A 94 13.99 -7.22 8.59
CA LYS A 94 15.29 -6.91 9.18
C LYS A 94 15.68 -5.44 8.99
N MET A 95 15.41 -4.86 7.83
CA MET A 95 15.66 -3.44 7.57
C MET A 95 14.82 -2.53 8.47
N ILE A 96 13.52 -2.82 8.64
CA ILE A 96 12.63 -2.07 9.53
C ILE A 96 13.11 -2.17 10.99
N ARG A 97 13.41 -3.39 11.46
CA ARG A 97 13.90 -3.61 12.83
C ARG A 97 15.20 -2.87 13.10
N ASN A 98 16.15 -2.90 12.15
CA ASN A 98 17.41 -2.16 12.27
C ASN A 98 17.18 -0.65 12.37
N SER A 99 16.31 -0.09 11.53
CA SER A 99 15.98 1.34 11.60
C SER A 99 15.28 1.72 12.90
N HIS A 100 14.40 0.86 13.40
CA HIS A 100 13.79 1.03 14.72
C HIS A 100 14.82 0.95 15.86
N ASP A 101 15.78 0.02 15.81
CA ASP A 101 16.87 -0.09 16.78
C ASP A 101 17.76 1.16 16.77
N GLU A 102 18.11 1.68 15.58
CA GLU A 102 18.87 2.92 15.41
C GLU A 102 18.16 4.11 16.03
N LEU A 103 16.87 4.28 15.73
CA LEU A 103 16.05 5.34 16.33
C LEU A 103 15.97 5.17 17.86
N ARG A 104 15.77 3.94 18.36
CA ARG A 104 15.71 3.69 19.81
C ARG A 104 17.01 4.07 20.51
N LYS A 105 18.16 3.68 19.94
CA LYS A 105 19.49 4.05 20.46
C LYS A 105 19.67 5.57 20.47
N LEU A 106 19.22 6.24 19.42
CA LEU A 106 19.27 7.69 19.31
C LEU A 106 18.37 8.37 20.36
N MET A 107 17.19 7.81 20.63
CA MET A 107 16.20 8.35 21.58
C MET A 107 16.51 8.05 23.05
N LYS A 108 17.30 7.02 23.37
CA LYS A 108 17.63 6.63 24.74
C LYS A 108 18.18 7.80 25.60
N PRO A 109 19.16 8.61 25.16
CA PRO A 109 19.67 9.74 25.94
C PRO A 109 18.80 11.01 25.88
N PHE A 110 17.70 11.03 25.11
CA PHE A 110 16.96 12.25 24.79
C PHE A 110 16.49 13.03 26.03
N LYS A 111 15.92 12.34 27.02
CA LYS A 111 15.37 12.98 28.23
C LYS A 111 16.42 13.79 28.99
N GLY A 112 17.67 13.30 29.05
CA GLY A 112 18.77 13.95 29.76
C GLY A 112 19.59 14.93 28.91
N ARG A 113 19.43 14.92 27.58
CA ARG A 113 20.22 15.74 26.65
C ARG A 113 19.39 16.69 25.78
N LYS A 114 18.14 16.94 26.16
CA LYS A 114 17.21 17.80 25.40
C LYS A 114 17.69 19.24 25.21
N ALA A 115 18.62 19.73 26.04
CA ALA A 115 19.21 21.07 25.95
C ALA A 115 20.64 21.06 25.37
N ASP A 116 21.21 19.88 25.08
CA ASP A 116 22.55 19.76 24.50
C ASP A 116 22.48 20.00 22.98
N ASN A 117 22.94 21.17 22.55
CA ASN A 117 22.95 21.57 21.14
C ASN A 117 23.68 20.57 20.23
N LYS A 118 24.78 19.95 20.70
CA LYS A 118 25.51 18.96 19.89
C LYS A 118 24.66 17.72 19.65
N TYR A 119 23.89 17.31 20.65
CA TYR A 119 22.97 16.19 20.52
C TYR A 119 21.76 16.55 19.64
N LEU A 120 21.20 17.76 19.76
CA LEU A 120 20.10 18.22 18.90
C LEU A 120 20.52 18.27 17.42
N LEU A 121 21.73 18.75 17.11
CA LEU A 121 22.28 18.71 15.75
C LEU A 121 22.39 17.27 15.22
N LYS A 122 22.78 16.32 16.08
CA LYS A 122 22.81 14.89 15.71
C LYS A 122 21.41 14.33 15.42
N LEU A 123 20.38 14.75 16.16
CA LEU A 123 18.99 14.37 15.88
C LEU A 123 18.54 14.91 14.51
N GLN A 124 18.84 16.18 14.25
CA GLN A 124 18.52 16.84 12.99
C GLN A 124 19.22 16.18 11.81
N GLU A 125 20.52 15.90 11.92
CA GLU A 125 21.29 15.21 10.89
C GLU A 125 20.71 13.83 10.58
N TYR A 126 20.30 13.07 11.62
CA TYR A 126 19.64 11.78 11.43
C TYR A 126 18.27 11.93 10.75
N ALA A 127 17.49 12.95 11.11
CA ALA A 127 16.20 13.24 10.50
C ALA A 127 16.35 13.61 9.01
N ASP A 128 17.33 14.47 8.68
CA ASP A 128 17.58 14.92 7.30
C ASP A 128 18.09 13.78 6.43
N LYS A 129 19.03 12.96 6.95
CA LYS A 129 19.48 11.72 6.26
C LYS A 129 18.31 10.77 6.01
N SER A 130 17.44 10.58 7.00
CA SER A 130 16.28 9.68 6.86
C SER A 130 15.22 10.23 5.90
N ARG A 131 15.09 11.55 5.80
CA ARG A 131 14.17 12.24 4.86
C ARG A 131 14.64 12.12 3.42
N GLN A 132 15.94 12.19 3.17
CA GLN A 132 16.50 12.14 1.82
C GLN A 132 16.72 10.71 1.33
N LYS A 133 17.03 9.78 2.25
CA LYS A 133 17.37 8.40 1.90
C LYS A 133 16.14 7.56 1.61
N LEU A 134 16.04 7.05 0.38
CA LEU A 134 15.02 6.09 -0.01
C LEU A 134 15.11 4.81 0.84
N PHE A 135 13.97 4.28 1.27
CA PHE A 135 13.89 2.95 1.88
C PHE A 135 13.94 1.89 0.77
N ASP A 136 15.11 1.79 0.13
CA ASP A 136 15.27 1.09 -1.16
C ASP A 136 15.31 -0.44 -1.01
N ILE A 137 14.15 -1.05 -1.18
CA ILE A 137 13.97 -2.51 -1.14
C ILE A 137 14.03 -3.17 -2.52
N ALA A 138 14.35 -2.44 -3.61
CA ALA A 138 14.50 -3.06 -4.92
C ALA A 138 15.64 -4.09 -4.93
N ILE A 139 15.45 -5.22 -5.61
CA ILE A 139 16.53 -6.20 -5.85
C ILE A 139 17.59 -5.59 -6.76
N CYS A 140 17.16 -4.99 -7.87
CA CYS A 140 18.06 -4.41 -8.86
C CYS A 140 18.64 -3.08 -8.39
N LYS A 141 19.97 -2.99 -8.33
CA LYS A 141 20.72 -1.75 -8.05
C LYS A 141 21.46 -1.21 -9.29
N CYS A 142 21.18 -1.76 -10.48
CA CYS A 142 21.83 -1.34 -11.71
C CYS A 142 21.40 0.07 -12.16
N VAL A 143 22.25 0.69 -12.97
CA VAL A 143 21.95 1.93 -13.70
C VAL A 143 20.99 1.62 -14.87
N PRO A 144 20.05 2.52 -15.20
CA PRO A 144 19.18 2.36 -16.37
C PRO A 144 19.96 2.06 -17.66
N GLY A 145 19.45 1.15 -18.49
CA GLY A 145 20.08 0.76 -19.76
C GLY A 145 21.23 -0.26 -19.65
N ASN A 146 21.85 -0.43 -18.48
CA ASN A 146 22.95 -1.39 -18.27
C ASN A 146 22.66 -2.32 -17.08
N CYS A 147 21.73 -3.27 -17.27
CA CYS A 147 21.32 -4.21 -16.23
C CYS A 147 21.60 -5.67 -16.61
N GLY A 148 22.51 -6.30 -15.87
CA GLY A 148 22.84 -7.73 -15.96
C GLY A 148 22.05 -8.64 -15.01
N CYS A 149 21.05 -8.12 -14.29
CA CYS A 149 20.26 -8.95 -13.37
C CYS A 149 19.46 -10.02 -14.14
N ALA A 150 19.21 -11.15 -13.47
CA ALA A 150 18.28 -12.17 -13.94
C ALA A 150 16.89 -11.57 -14.21
N LYS A 151 16.17 -12.15 -15.18
CA LYS A 151 14.91 -11.60 -15.73
C LYS A 151 13.88 -11.25 -14.64
N GLN A 152 13.71 -12.12 -13.64
CA GLN A 152 12.77 -11.95 -12.53
C GLN A 152 13.18 -10.84 -11.54
N ASN A 153 14.47 -10.50 -11.49
CA ASN A 153 15.01 -9.47 -10.59
C ASN A 153 15.19 -8.12 -11.28
N LYS A 154 15.03 -8.08 -12.60
CA LYS A 154 15.27 -6.91 -13.43
C LYS A 154 14.06 -5.97 -13.37
N VAL A 155 14.34 -4.68 -13.19
CA VAL A 155 13.33 -3.63 -13.28
C VAL A 155 12.97 -3.42 -14.75
N LEU A 156 11.68 -3.36 -15.05
CA LEU A 156 11.16 -3.13 -16.40
C LEU A 156 11.75 -1.83 -16.98
N PRO A 157 12.12 -1.78 -18.27
CA PRO A 157 12.74 -0.60 -18.88
C PRO A 157 11.98 0.72 -18.63
N GLN A 158 10.65 0.67 -18.67
CA GLN A 158 9.76 1.81 -18.43
C GLN A 158 9.87 2.36 -16.99
N GLU A 159 10.20 1.50 -16.02
CA GLU A 159 10.26 1.82 -14.60
C GLU A 159 11.68 2.17 -14.13
N GLN A 160 12.71 1.93 -14.95
CA GLN A 160 14.11 2.21 -14.60
C GLN A 160 14.33 3.71 -14.35
N HIS A 161 13.77 4.58 -15.20
CA HIS A 161 13.87 6.02 -15.00
C HIS A 161 13.14 6.49 -13.75
N PHE A 162 11.97 5.92 -13.46
CA PHE A 162 11.25 6.21 -12.22
C PHE A 162 12.06 5.80 -10.99
N LEU A 163 12.59 4.57 -10.94
CA LEU A 163 13.40 4.13 -9.81
C LEU A 163 14.68 4.97 -9.63
N GLN A 164 15.32 5.35 -10.74
CA GLN A 164 16.50 6.23 -10.68
C GLN A 164 16.15 7.63 -10.15
N ASP A 165 15.02 8.19 -10.59
CA ASP A 165 14.49 9.45 -10.05
C ASP A 165 14.24 9.33 -8.54
N GLN A 166 13.54 8.28 -8.09
CA GLN A 166 13.21 8.07 -6.67
C GLN A 166 14.46 7.88 -5.79
N ARG A 167 15.56 7.38 -6.35
CA ARG A 167 16.87 7.29 -5.67
C ARG A 167 17.63 8.62 -5.62
N THR A 168 17.22 9.62 -6.39
CA THR A 168 17.93 10.89 -6.57
C THR A 168 17.05 12.09 -6.19
N LEU A 169 16.40 12.72 -7.17
CA LEU A 169 15.62 13.95 -7.00
C LEU A 169 14.23 13.70 -6.44
N ARG A 170 13.69 12.50 -6.66
CA ARG A 170 12.38 12.04 -6.16
C ARG A 170 11.23 12.97 -6.57
N ILE A 171 11.24 13.42 -7.83
CA ILE A 171 10.23 14.34 -8.39
C ILE A 171 9.10 13.63 -9.13
N MET A 172 9.28 12.36 -9.49
CA MET A 172 8.24 11.55 -10.15
C MET A 172 7.32 10.90 -9.11
N PHE A 173 6.09 10.65 -9.52
CA PHE A 173 5.12 9.90 -8.72
C PHE A 173 4.32 8.91 -9.57
N ILE A 174 3.83 7.87 -8.92
CA ILE A 174 2.92 6.85 -9.43
C ILE A 174 1.55 7.53 -9.61
N GLY A 175 1.14 7.79 -10.85
CA GLY A 175 -0.18 8.33 -11.13
C GLY A 175 -1.30 7.37 -10.71
N SER A 176 -2.47 7.93 -10.41
CA SER A 176 -3.69 7.13 -10.32
C SER A 176 -3.99 6.49 -11.69
N VAL A 177 -4.32 5.20 -11.68
CA VAL A 177 -4.91 4.56 -12.86
C VAL A 177 -6.32 5.12 -13.00
N ASP A 178 -6.70 5.51 -14.21
CA ASP A 178 -8.04 6.03 -14.49
C ASP A 178 -9.13 5.02 -14.06
N ARG A 179 -10.29 5.52 -13.60
CA ARG A 179 -11.38 4.68 -13.08
C ARG A 179 -11.86 3.69 -14.14
N VAL A 180 -11.93 4.12 -15.40
CA VAL A 180 -12.41 3.28 -16.52
C VAL A 180 -11.44 2.14 -16.81
N SER A 181 -10.13 2.44 -16.85
CA SER A 181 -9.10 1.41 -17.04
C SER A 181 -9.02 0.43 -15.86
N SER A 182 -9.21 0.92 -14.63
CA SER A 182 -9.30 0.07 -13.43
C SER A 182 -10.52 -0.86 -13.45
N ALA A 183 -11.69 -0.37 -13.85
CA ALA A 183 -12.90 -1.18 -13.98
C ALA A 183 -12.75 -2.27 -15.06
N LYS A 184 -12.14 -1.93 -16.20
CA LYS A 184 -11.85 -2.90 -17.28
C LYS A 184 -10.88 -3.98 -16.81
N LEU A 185 -9.81 -3.61 -16.09
CA LEU A 185 -8.82 -4.56 -15.59
C LEU A 185 -9.43 -5.51 -14.54
N LYS A 186 -10.25 -4.97 -13.62
CA LYS A 186 -10.97 -5.78 -12.63
C LYS A 186 -11.90 -6.79 -13.30
N LYS A 187 -12.71 -6.36 -14.28
CA LYS A 187 -13.59 -7.25 -15.06
C LYS A 187 -12.81 -8.38 -15.73
N HIS A 188 -11.66 -8.08 -16.34
CA HIS A 188 -10.83 -9.09 -17.00
C HIS A 188 -10.24 -10.10 -15.99
N TYR A 189 -9.80 -9.62 -14.82
CA TYR A 189 -9.29 -10.50 -13.77
C TYR A 189 -10.38 -11.42 -13.21
N ASP A 190 -11.58 -10.88 -12.96
CA ASP A 190 -12.73 -11.64 -12.48
C ASP A 190 -13.19 -12.69 -13.50
N CYS A 191 -13.17 -12.37 -14.80
CA CYS A 191 -13.42 -13.34 -15.87
C CYS A 191 -12.38 -14.46 -15.86
N LYS A 192 -11.09 -14.13 -15.77
CA LYS A 192 -10.02 -15.13 -15.74
C LYS A 192 -10.13 -16.06 -14.52
N LEU A 193 -10.43 -15.53 -13.34
CA LEU A 193 -10.66 -16.34 -12.14
C LEU A 193 -11.82 -17.31 -12.30
N LYS A 194 -12.91 -16.86 -12.95
CA LYS A 194 -14.07 -17.72 -13.25
C LYS A 194 -13.71 -18.82 -14.25
N GLU A 195 -12.94 -18.50 -15.29
CA GLU A 195 -12.43 -19.48 -16.26
C GLU A 195 -11.52 -20.52 -15.60
N ASP A 196 -10.53 -20.07 -14.81
CA ASP A 196 -9.63 -20.96 -14.06
C ASP A 196 -10.42 -21.86 -13.09
N SER A 197 -11.47 -21.34 -12.47
CA SER A 197 -12.37 -22.12 -11.59
C SER A 197 -13.18 -23.16 -12.36
N ARG A 198 -13.66 -22.84 -13.57
CA ARG A 198 -14.35 -23.80 -14.45
C ARG A 198 -13.39 -24.88 -14.95
N ALA A 199 -12.18 -24.51 -15.36
CA ALA A 199 -11.15 -25.45 -15.79
C ALA A 199 -10.76 -26.43 -14.67
N LYS A 200 -10.61 -25.95 -13.43
CA LYS A 200 -10.37 -26.80 -12.26
C LYS A 200 -11.52 -27.76 -11.95
N LYS A 201 -12.78 -27.32 -12.15
CA LYS A 201 -13.96 -28.19 -11.98
C LYS A 201 -14.01 -29.27 -13.07
N ALA A 202 -13.73 -28.93 -14.33
CA ALA A 202 -13.67 -29.88 -15.43
C ALA A 202 -12.59 -30.96 -15.21
N LEU A 203 -11.39 -30.57 -14.79
CA LEU A 203 -10.31 -31.53 -14.46
C LEU A 203 -10.66 -32.45 -13.29
N LYS A 204 -11.48 -32.00 -12.33
CA LYS A 204 -11.96 -32.83 -11.22
C LYS A 204 -12.99 -33.87 -11.68
N LEU A 205 -13.75 -33.58 -12.73
CA LEU A 205 -14.72 -34.49 -13.34
C LEU A 205 -14.03 -35.57 -14.20
N ASP A 206 -12.99 -35.21 -14.95
CA ASP A 206 -12.23 -36.17 -15.77
C ASP A 206 -11.46 -37.22 -14.94
N LEU A 207 -11.11 -36.90 -13.69
CA LEU A 207 -10.50 -37.85 -12.74
C LEU A 207 -11.49 -38.89 -12.19
N ILE A 208 -12.80 -38.70 -12.36
CA ILE A 208 -13.85 -39.61 -11.88
C ILE A 208 -14.20 -40.67 -12.95
N ASP A 209 -13.80 -40.47 -14.21
CA ASP A 209 -14.19 -41.35 -15.34
C ASP A 209 -13.22 -42.52 -15.61
N GLN A 210 -12.25 -42.76 -14.72
CA GLN A 210 -11.39 -43.96 -14.76
C GLN A 210 -11.69 -44.91 -13.60
N CYS A 211 -12.88 -45.53 -13.59
CA CYS A 211 -13.13 -46.84 -12.98
C CYS A 211 -14.52 -47.38 -13.37
N PRO A 212 -14.64 -48.46 -14.19
CA PRO A 212 -15.92 -49.10 -14.43
C PRO A 212 -16.23 -50.18 -13.37
N GLY A 213 -17.31 -49.96 -12.63
CA GLY A 213 -17.93 -50.92 -11.68
C GLY A 213 -17.88 -50.37 -10.26
N VAL A 214 -18.99 -50.04 -9.58
CA VAL A 214 -20.09 -50.91 -9.12
C VAL A 214 -21.35 -50.04 -8.93
N LYS A 215 -22.54 -50.63 -9.14
CA LYS A 215 -23.87 -50.01 -8.97
C LYS A 215 -24.31 -49.97 -7.49
N ASP A 216 -25.30 -49.11 -7.23
CA ASP A 216 -26.28 -49.13 -6.11
C ASP A 216 -25.83 -48.47 -4.78
N LEU A 217 -26.56 -47.59 -4.06
CA LEU A 217 -27.93 -47.02 -4.10
C LEU A 217 -28.01 -45.71 -3.25
N ASN A 218 -28.80 -44.73 -3.71
CA ASN A 218 -29.64 -43.71 -3.03
C ASN A 218 -29.30 -43.12 -1.64
N ASN A 219 -29.29 -41.79 -1.47
CA ASN A 219 -30.48 -40.97 -1.12
C ASN A 219 -30.17 -39.44 -1.02
N ASP A 220 -31.21 -38.65 -1.30
CA ASP A 220 -31.37 -37.18 -1.21
C ASP A 220 -30.88 -36.51 0.09
N ASP A 221 -30.40 -35.26 0.01
CA ASP A 221 -31.11 -34.14 0.67
C ASP A 221 -30.74 -32.76 0.06
N SER A 222 -31.77 -31.93 -0.03
CA SER A 222 -31.87 -30.62 -0.63
C SER A 222 -31.65 -29.52 0.42
N SER A 223 -30.96 -28.43 0.04
CA SER A 223 -31.41 -27.10 0.43
C SER A 223 -30.72 -26.03 -0.42
N ASP A 224 -31.49 -25.48 -1.36
CA ASP A 224 -31.30 -24.15 -1.93
C ASP A 224 -31.51 -23.09 -0.84
N ALA A 225 -30.61 -22.12 -0.77
CA ALA A 225 -30.84 -20.86 -0.08
C ALA A 225 -30.57 -19.73 -1.08
N GLU A 226 -31.63 -19.32 -1.76
CA GLU A 226 -31.71 -18.02 -2.41
C GLU A 226 -31.73 -16.90 -1.36
N ILE A 227 -30.96 -15.84 -1.61
CA ILE A 227 -31.16 -14.53 -0.96
C ILE A 227 -31.14 -13.47 -2.06
N GLY A 228 -32.35 -13.09 -2.50
CA GLY A 228 -32.85 -11.72 -2.62
C GLY A 228 -32.02 -10.66 -3.35
N LEU A 229 -32.51 -10.28 -4.53
CA LEU A 229 -32.51 -8.92 -5.08
C LEU A 229 -33.40 -8.02 -4.17
N ASP A 230 -33.31 -6.69 -4.02
CA ASP A 230 -33.29 -5.57 -4.98
C ASP A 230 -33.03 -4.23 -4.22
N GLU A 231 -32.63 -3.17 -4.95
CA GLU A 231 -33.01 -1.73 -4.83
C GLU A 231 -31.89 -0.87 -5.45
N ASP A 232 -32.09 0.19 -6.24
CA ASP A 232 -33.15 0.69 -7.11
C ASP A 232 -32.49 1.80 -7.98
N LEU A 233 -33.10 2.09 -9.12
CA LEU A 233 -32.76 3.06 -10.16
C LEU A 233 -32.79 4.52 -9.69
N SER A 234 -31.97 5.37 -10.32
CA SER A 234 -32.55 6.53 -11.05
C SER A 234 -31.53 7.15 -12.01
N GLN A 235 -31.92 7.19 -13.28
CA GLN A 235 -31.33 7.99 -14.34
C GLN A 235 -31.86 9.43 -14.25
N THR A 236 -31.04 10.40 -14.63
CA THR A 236 -31.52 11.61 -15.32
C THR A 236 -30.53 11.97 -16.42
N GLU A 237 -31.06 12.09 -17.63
CA GLU A 237 -30.39 12.47 -18.86
C GLU A 237 -30.08 13.97 -18.90
N ALA A 238 -28.99 14.33 -19.59
CA ALA A 238 -28.91 15.57 -20.36
C ALA A 238 -27.86 15.39 -21.46
N GLU A 239 -28.36 15.45 -22.69
CA GLU A 239 -27.61 15.40 -23.95
C GLU A 239 -26.76 16.67 -24.13
N SER A 240 -25.58 16.51 -24.75
CA SER A 240 -25.11 17.48 -25.75
C SER A 240 -24.05 16.85 -26.64
N ASN A 241 -24.43 16.61 -27.89
CA ASN A 241 -23.56 16.24 -29.01
C ASN A 241 -22.49 17.32 -29.28
N THR A 242 -21.26 16.90 -29.61
CA THR A 242 -20.48 17.58 -30.65
C THR A 242 -19.58 16.59 -31.38
N MET A 243 -19.66 16.69 -32.69
CA MET A 243 -19.15 15.84 -33.76
C MET A 243 -17.86 16.45 -34.30
N ILE A 244 -16.74 15.71 -34.35
CA ILE A 244 -15.67 15.92 -35.35
C ILE A 244 -15.08 14.56 -35.72
N THR A 245 -14.97 14.37 -37.03
CA THR A 245 -14.51 13.19 -37.78
C THR A 245 -13.00 13.21 -38.06
N ASP A 246 -12.57 12.04 -38.55
CA ASP A 246 -11.40 11.72 -39.39
C ASP A 246 -10.20 11.05 -38.69
N THR A 247 -10.03 9.71 -38.80
CA THR A 247 -9.67 8.82 -39.95
C THR A 247 -8.15 8.56 -39.93
N GLU A 248 -7.77 7.32 -39.59
CA GLU A 248 -6.75 6.43 -40.22
C GLU A 248 -6.14 5.40 -39.23
N THR A 249 -5.74 4.27 -39.82
CA THR A 249 -5.73 2.89 -39.28
C THR A 249 -4.30 2.44 -38.86
N PRO A 250 -4.03 1.14 -38.59
CA PRO A 250 -3.67 0.64 -37.27
C PRO A 250 -2.18 0.32 -37.07
N THR A 251 -1.72 0.28 -35.82
CA THR A 251 -0.57 -0.58 -35.48
C THR A 251 -0.83 -1.30 -34.16
N SER A 252 -0.98 -2.62 -34.28
CA SER A 252 -1.12 -3.57 -33.18
C SER A 252 0.08 -3.46 -32.23
N SER A 253 -0.13 -2.85 -31.07
CA SER A 253 0.69 -3.09 -29.90
C SER A 253 -0.22 -3.49 -28.75
N LYS A 254 0.07 -4.66 -28.16
CA LYS A 254 -0.64 -5.21 -27.00
C LYS A 254 -0.74 -4.14 -25.91
N PRO A 255 -1.86 -4.04 -25.17
CA PRO A 255 -1.95 -3.10 -24.08
C PRO A 255 -1.05 -3.59 -22.94
N SER A 256 0.19 -3.10 -22.93
CA SER A 256 1.02 -3.09 -21.74
C SER A 256 0.30 -2.19 -20.75
N SER A 257 -0.19 -2.77 -19.65
CA SER A 257 -0.70 -2.06 -18.47
C SER A 257 0.42 -1.17 -17.91
N SER A 258 0.65 -0.04 -18.54
CA SER A 258 1.64 0.96 -18.14
C SER A 258 0.96 1.93 -17.20
N GLN A 259 1.54 2.10 -16.03
CA GLN A 259 1.04 3.07 -15.07
C GLN A 259 1.51 4.46 -15.50
N MET A 260 0.59 5.42 -15.53
CA MET A 260 0.92 6.79 -15.89
C MET A 260 1.91 7.38 -14.87
N ARG A 261 3.18 7.56 -15.26
CA ARG A 261 4.18 8.29 -14.47
C ARG A 261 4.05 9.78 -14.77
N ARG A 262 3.89 10.61 -13.74
CA ARG A 262 3.77 12.06 -13.88
C ARG A 262 4.95 12.74 -13.19
N LYS A 263 5.47 13.80 -13.81
CA LYS A 263 6.40 14.74 -13.16
C LYS A 263 5.58 15.83 -12.47
N LEU A 264 6.06 16.33 -11.33
CA LEU A 264 5.50 17.54 -10.74
C LEU A 264 5.59 18.71 -11.75
N PRO A 265 4.54 19.52 -11.91
CA PRO A 265 4.63 20.75 -12.69
C PRO A 265 5.69 21.65 -12.06
N VAL A 266 6.69 22.06 -12.84
CA VAL A 266 7.65 23.07 -12.43
C VAL A 266 6.91 24.39 -12.39
N SER A 267 6.60 24.89 -11.20
CA SER A 267 6.15 26.28 -11.04
C SER A 267 7.26 27.18 -11.58
N LYS A 268 7.02 27.79 -12.74
CA LYS A 268 7.84 28.89 -13.24
C LYS A 268 7.60 30.07 -12.30
N ASN A 269 8.46 30.26 -11.32
CA ASN A 269 8.54 31.55 -10.64
C ASN A 269 9.21 32.52 -11.60
N MET A 270 8.42 33.46 -12.11
CA MET A 270 8.89 34.78 -12.53
C MET A 270 9.20 35.61 -11.29
#